data_AF-A0A916FT80-F1
#
_entry.id   AF-A0A916FT80-F1
#
_cell.length_a   1.000
_cell.length_b   1.000
_cell.length_c   1.000
_cell.angle_alpha   90.00
_cell.angle_beta   90.00
_cell.angle_gamma   90.00
#
_symmetry.space_group_name_H-M   'P 1'
#
loop_
_entity.id
_entity.type
_entity.pdbx_description
1 polymer ?
#
loop_
_entity_poly.entity_id
_entity_poly.type
_entity_poly.pdbx_seq_one_letter_code
_entity_poly.pdbx_strand_id
1 'polypeptide(L)'
;MRSVWLLGSAALALFAALAIHLAPLDPGALQLQLAFSPRAFGAVVHAWSPQDLARYRAHIPWDFLLLVCYGAFGLLLTRRSRLFVPYAPAARMAVASLTPAAALCDAVENGLHLWLTAAPRFGVAPAYLLSALAATAKWALLAAFALAVLHALAGRGAAPPSRRD
;
A
#
# COMPACT_ATOMS: atom_id res chain seq x y z
N MET A 1 1.13 -20.07 -10.68
CA MET A 1 2.25 -19.09 -10.72
C MET A 1 2.01 -17.95 -11.71
N ARG A 2 1.46 -18.18 -12.91
CA ARG A 2 1.13 -17.11 -13.88
C ARG A 2 0.39 -15.90 -13.27
N SER A 3 -0.66 -16.13 -12.48
CA SER A 3 -1.41 -15.04 -11.82
C SER A 3 -0.57 -14.21 -10.84
N VAL A 4 0.41 -14.81 -10.17
CA VAL A 4 1.30 -14.09 -9.24
C VAL A 4 2.19 -13.13 -10.02
N TRP A 5 2.76 -13.58 -11.14
CA TRP A 5 3.55 -12.74 -12.03
C TRP A 5 2.73 -11.61 -12.64
N LEU A 6 1.52 -11.92 -13.13
CA LEU A 6 0.62 -10.91 -13.69
C LEU A 6 0.27 -9.83 -12.67
N LEU A 7 -0.18 -10.22 -11.48
CA LEU A 7 -0.56 -9.28 -10.42
C LEU A 7 0.64 -8.48 -9.90
N GLY A 8 1.79 -9.12 -9.71
CA GLY A 8 3.01 -8.44 -9.26
C GLY A 8 3.54 -7.44 -10.28
N SER A 9 3.53 -7.81 -11.57
CA SER A 9 3.96 -6.91 -12.65
C SER A 9 2.98 -5.76 -12.84
N ALA A 10 1.68 -6.03 -12.77
CA ALA A 10 0.64 -4.99 -12.81
C ALA A 10 0.78 -4.03 -11.63
N ALA A 11 0.94 -4.55 -10.40
CA ALA A 11 1.15 -3.73 -9.21
C ALA A 11 2.41 -2.86 -9.34
N LEU A 12 3.53 -3.43 -9.80
CA LEU A 12 4.77 -2.67 -9.99
C LEU A 12 4.60 -1.57 -11.05
N ALA A 13 3.99 -1.88 -12.19
CA ALA A 13 3.76 -0.92 -13.27
C ALA A 13 2.82 0.22 -12.81
N LEU A 14 1.73 -0.11 -12.12
CA LEU A 14 0.80 0.86 -11.56
C LEU A 14 1.48 1.73 -10.50
N PHE A 15 2.21 1.13 -9.56
CA PHE A 15 2.95 1.86 -8.53
C PHE A 15 3.95 2.85 -9.15
N ALA A 16 4.74 2.41 -10.13
CA ALA A 16 5.69 3.27 -10.82
C ALA A 16 4.98 4.41 -11.57
N ALA A 17 3.91 4.11 -12.31
CA ALA A 17 3.15 5.12 -13.04
C ALA A 17 2.52 6.16 -12.09
N LEU A 18 1.95 5.72 -10.98
CA LEU A 18 1.37 6.58 -9.96
C LEU A 18 2.43 7.43 -9.26
N ALA A 19 3.58 6.85 -8.90
CA ALA A 19 4.70 7.57 -8.31
C ALA A 19 5.20 8.67 -9.25
N ILE A 20 5.35 8.38 -10.55
CA ILE A 20 5.74 9.38 -11.56
C ILE A 20 4.67 10.46 -11.72
N HIS A 21 3.39 10.06 -11.78
CA HIS A 21 2.27 10.99 -11.91
C HIS A 21 2.18 11.97 -10.74
N LEU A 22 2.48 11.50 -9.52
CA LEU A 22 2.45 12.28 -8.27
C LEU A 22 3.77 12.95 -7.92
N ALA A 23 4.88 12.60 -8.58
CA ALA A 23 6.21 13.17 -8.29
C ALA A 23 6.29 14.71 -8.32
N PRO A 24 5.53 15.43 -9.18
CA PRO A 24 5.55 16.89 -9.18
C PRO A 24 4.87 17.57 -7.98
N LEU A 25 4.12 16.82 -7.14
CA LEU A 25 3.42 17.41 -6.01
C LEU A 25 4.40 17.86 -4.93
N ASP A 26 4.31 19.13 -4.56
CA ASP A 26 5.02 19.71 -3.43
C ASP A 26 4.04 20.56 -2.59
N PRO A 27 3.79 20.21 -1.32
CA PRO A 27 4.29 19.06 -0.58
C PRO A 27 3.84 17.71 -1.15
N GLY A 28 4.65 16.66 -1.04
CA GLY A 28 4.36 15.36 -1.66
C GLY A 28 3.15 14.62 -1.09
N ALA A 29 2.57 13.69 -1.86
CA ALA A 29 1.41 12.88 -1.47
C ALA A 29 1.57 12.14 -0.12
N LEU A 30 2.77 11.68 0.21
CA LEU A 30 3.06 11.06 1.52
C LEU A 30 2.82 12.00 2.70
N GLN A 31 3.06 13.30 2.53
CA GLN A 31 2.82 14.27 3.60
C GLN A 31 1.31 14.44 3.86
N LEU A 32 0.48 14.36 2.81
CA LEU A 32 -0.96 14.34 2.97
C LEU A 32 -1.44 13.06 3.68
N GLN A 33 -0.87 11.90 3.33
CA GLN A 33 -1.17 10.61 3.98
C GLN A 33 -0.85 10.60 5.48
N LEU A 34 0.18 11.35 5.90
CA LEU A 34 0.60 11.44 7.30
C LEU A 34 0.06 12.71 8.00
N ALA A 35 -0.99 13.32 7.45
CA ALA A 35 -1.61 14.50 8.02
C ALA A 35 -2.69 14.14 9.07
N PHE A 36 -2.26 13.92 10.32
CA PHE A 36 -3.12 13.49 11.44
C PHE A 36 -4.13 14.54 11.96
N SER A 37 -4.16 15.74 11.37
CA SER A 37 -5.06 16.81 11.82
C SER A 37 -5.64 17.60 10.65
N PRO A 38 -6.82 18.23 10.81
CA PRO A 38 -7.37 19.12 9.80
C PRO A 38 -6.40 20.22 9.36
N ARG A 39 -5.62 20.77 10.32
CA ARG A 39 -4.64 21.81 10.04
C ARG A 39 -3.50 21.30 9.15
N ALA A 40 -2.91 20.14 9.48
CA ALA A 40 -1.83 19.56 8.69
C ALA A 40 -2.31 19.19 7.28
N PHE A 41 -3.49 18.57 7.18
CA PHE A 41 -4.07 18.19 5.90
C PHE A 41 -4.38 19.41 5.04
N GLY A 42 -5.01 20.41 5.66
CA GLY A 42 -5.29 21.69 5.04
C GLY A 42 -4.02 22.38 4.55
N ALA A 43 -2.93 22.39 5.33
CA ALA A 43 -1.68 23.01 4.94
C ALA A 43 -1.10 22.39 3.65
N VAL A 44 -1.14 21.07 3.51
CA VAL A 44 -0.69 20.39 2.28
C VAL A 44 -1.60 20.75 1.10
N VAL A 45 -2.92 20.61 1.26
CA VAL A 45 -3.88 20.90 0.17
C VAL A 45 -3.85 22.36 -0.25
N HIS A 46 -3.63 23.31 0.67
CA HIS A 46 -3.56 24.74 0.35
C HIS A 46 -2.24 25.14 -0.32
N ALA A 47 -1.18 24.35 -0.15
CA ALA A 47 0.08 24.57 -0.86
C ALA A 47 0.01 24.10 -2.32
N TRP A 48 -0.91 23.18 -2.63
CA TRP A 48 -1.14 22.72 -4.00
C TRP A 48 -1.91 23.73 -4.85
N SER A 49 -1.49 23.85 -6.10
CA SER A 49 -2.29 24.53 -7.12
C SER A 49 -3.60 23.76 -7.38
N PRO A 50 -4.62 24.39 -7.97
CA PRO A 50 -5.82 23.68 -8.43
C PRO A 50 -5.50 22.50 -9.37
N GLN A 51 -4.46 22.64 -10.19
CA GLN A 51 -3.99 21.60 -11.11
C GLN A 51 -3.37 20.43 -10.35
N ASP A 52 -2.60 20.70 -9.31
CA ASP A 52 -1.98 19.67 -8.46
C ASP A 52 -3.03 18.92 -7.63
N LEU A 53 -4.01 19.62 -7.10
CA LEU A 53 -5.16 19.00 -6.44
C LEU A 53 -5.95 18.11 -7.42
N ALA A 54 -6.19 18.57 -8.65
CA ALA A 54 -6.85 17.77 -9.67
C ALA A 54 -6.02 16.54 -10.07
N ARG A 55 -4.70 16.72 -10.25
CA ARG A 55 -3.74 15.64 -10.50
C ARG A 55 -3.77 14.59 -9.40
N TYR A 56 -3.75 15.01 -8.14
CA TYR A 56 -3.91 14.14 -6.98
C TYR A 56 -5.25 13.41 -7.07
N ARG A 57 -6.38 14.11 -7.19
CA ARG A 57 -7.69 13.42 -7.22
C ARG A 57 -7.84 12.43 -8.39
N ALA A 58 -7.24 12.72 -9.54
CA ALA A 58 -7.26 11.86 -10.72
C ALA A 58 -6.48 10.54 -10.54
N HIS A 59 -5.53 10.47 -9.59
CA HIS A 59 -4.75 9.26 -9.35
C HIS A 59 -5.56 8.20 -8.58
N ILE A 60 -6.52 8.61 -7.74
CA ILE A 60 -7.15 7.73 -6.75
C ILE A 60 -7.88 6.52 -7.39
N PRO A 61 -8.63 6.62 -8.50
CA PRO A 61 -9.21 5.45 -9.16
C PRO A 61 -8.16 4.41 -9.60
N TRP A 62 -6.97 4.86 -10.02
CA TRP A 62 -5.88 3.98 -10.39
C TRP A 62 -5.21 3.36 -9.17
N ASP A 63 -5.21 4.06 -8.03
CA ASP A 63 -4.74 3.52 -6.76
C ASP A 63 -5.68 2.42 -6.22
N PHE A 64 -6.99 2.53 -6.47
CA PHE A 64 -7.94 1.43 -6.26
C PHE A 64 -7.65 0.20 -7.13
N LEU A 65 -7.11 0.37 -8.33
CA LEU A 65 -6.66 -0.76 -9.13
C LEU A 65 -5.36 -1.36 -8.57
N LEU A 66 -4.43 -0.50 -8.14
CA LEU A 66 -3.18 -0.91 -7.50
C LEU A 66 -3.45 -1.75 -6.24
N LEU A 67 -4.37 -1.36 -5.36
CA LEU A 67 -4.69 -2.12 -4.15
C LEU A 67 -5.28 -3.50 -4.42
N VAL A 68 -6.08 -3.66 -5.49
CA VAL A 68 -6.54 -4.98 -5.93
C VAL A 68 -5.35 -5.82 -6.38
N CYS A 69 -4.45 -5.23 -7.16
CA CYS A 69 -3.27 -5.93 -7.67
C CYS A 69 -2.31 -6.37 -6.55
N TYR A 70 -1.86 -5.46 -5.67
CA TYR A 70 -0.90 -5.82 -4.62
C TYR A 70 -1.54 -6.65 -3.52
N GLY A 71 -2.81 -6.39 -3.18
CA GLY A 71 -3.56 -7.14 -2.17
C GLY A 71 -3.67 -8.61 -2.56
N ALA A 72 -4.11 -8.88 -3.79
CA ALA A 72 -4.17 -10.24 -4.34
C ALA A 72 -2.78 -10.85 -4.57
N PHE A 73 -1.80 -10.05 -5.01
CA PHE A 73 -0.43 -10.52 -5.22
C PHE A 73 0.17 -11.12 -3.94
N GLY A 74 0.18 -10.40 -2.81
CA GLY A 74 0.81 -10.91 -1.59
C GLY A 74 0.10 -12.12 -1.00
N LEU A 75 -1.24 -12.15 -1.07
CA LEU A 75 -2.05 -13.31 -0.71
C LEU A 75 -1.68 -14.55 -1.54
N LEU A 76 -1.64 -14.41 -2.86
CA LEU A 76 -1.33 -15.53 -3.76
C LEU A 76 0.14 -15.93 -3.73
N LEU A 77 1.06 -14.98 -3.58
CA LEU A 77 2.48 -15.25 -3.40
C LEU A 77 2.69 -16.13 -2.16
N THR A 78 2.06 -15.76 -1.05
CA THR A 78 2.19 -16.51 0.21
C THR A 78 1.58 -17.90 0.14
N ARG A 79 0.38 -18.02 -0.47
CA ARG A 79 -0.36 -19.30 -0.50
C ARG A 79 0.07 -20.26 -1.59
N ARG A 80 0.59 -19.77 -2.72
CA ARG A 80 0.86 -20.60 -3.90
C ARG A 80 2.35 -20.79 -4.18
N SER A 81 3.24 -19.96 -3.63
CA SER A 81 4.68 -20.17 -3.81
C SER A 81 5.24 -21.16 -2.78
N ARG A 82 6.39 -21.74 -3.09
CA ARG A 82 7.15 -22.55 -2.14
C ARG A 82 7.98 -21.70 -1.15
N LEU A 83 7.85 -20.37 -1.16
CA LEU A 83 8.67 -19.46 -0.37
C LEU A 83 8.39 -19.58 1.13
N PHE A 84 7.12 -19.72 1.49
CA PHE A 84 6.66 -19.76 2.88
C PHE A 84 6.34 -21.19 3.35
N VAL A 85 6.86 -22.22 2.67
CA VAL A 85 6.72 -23.62 3.11
C VAL A 85 7.33 -23.87 4.50
N PRO A 86 8.48 -23.27 4.87
CA PRO A 86 9.05 -23.45 6.21
C PRO A 86 8.20 -22.87 7.35
N TYR A 87 7.25 -21.98 7.05
CA TYR A 87 6.46 -21.30 8.07
C TYR A 87 5.38 -22.24 8.60
N ALA A 88 5.13 -22.17 9.92
CA ALA A 88 3.97 -22.82 10.52
C ALA A 88 2.67 -22.32 9.86
N PRO A 89 1.61 -23.16 9.77
CA PRO A 89 0.37 -22.78 9.08
C PRO A 89 -0.25 -21.46 9.54
N ALA A 90 -0.24 -21.19 10.85
CA ALA A 90 -0.75 -19.95 11.43
C ALA A 90 0.08 -18.72 10.99
N ALA A 91 1.41 -18.82 11.05
CA ALA A 91 2.31 -17.75 10.60
C ALA A 91 2.14 -17.46 9.10
N ARG A 92 1.99 -18.51 8.28
CA ARG A 92 1.72 -18.36 6.84
C ARG A 92 0.37 -17.67 6.59
N MET A 93 -0.65 -17.97 7.38
CA MET A 93 -1.94 -17.27 7.29
C MET A 93 -1.80 -15.80 7.67
N ALA A 94 -1.10 -15.49 8.76
CA ALA A 94 -0.85 -14.11 9.18
C ALA A 94 -0.16 -13.32 8.06
N VAL A 95 0.93 -13.84 7.48
CA VAL A 95 1.64 -13.19 6.37
C VAL A 95 0.75 -13.03 5.14
N ALA A 96 -0.05 -14.05 4.80
CA ALA A 96 -0.95 -14.01 3.65
C ALA A 96 -2.04 -12.93 3.78
N SER A 97 -2.41 -12.58 5.01
CA SER A 97 -3.42 -11.56 5.31
C SER A 97 -2.86 -10.13 5.38
N LEU A 98 -1.54 -9.94 5.39
CA LEU A 98 -0.94 -8.60 5.51
C LEU A 98 -1.29 -7.70 4.31
N THR A 99 -1.13 -8.18 3.07
CA THR A 99 -1.39 -7.33 1.89
C THR A 99 -2.88 -7.07 1.64
N PRO A 100 -3.83 -8.01 1.84
CA PRO A 100 -5.24 -7.67 1.82
C PRO A 100 -5.65 -6.69 2.92
N ALA A 101 -5.10 -6.82 4.13
CA ALA A 101 -5.37 -5.86 5.21
C ALA A 101 -4.82 -4.46 4.87
N ALA A 102 -3.61 -4.39 4.30
CA ALA A 102 -3.04 -3.14 3.81
C ALA A 102 -3.93 -2.50 2.74
N ALA A 103 -4.42 -3.28 1.77
CA ALA A 103 -5.33 -2.84 0.72
C ALA A 103 -6.67 -2.29 1.27
N LEU A 104 -7.18 -2.88 2.36
CA LEU A 104 -8.38 -2.36 3.03
C LEU A 104 -8.10 -1.01 3.70
N CYS A 105 -6.97 -0.88 4.40
CA CYS A 105 -6.56 0.41 4.98
C CYS A 105 -6.36 1.47 3.88
N ASP A 106 -5.77 1.08 2.77
CA ASP A 106 -5.59 1.92 1.57
C ASP A 106 -6.93 2.41 1.01
N ALA A 107 -7.90 1.51 0.86
CA ALA A 107 -9.23 1.84 0.37
C ALA A 107 -9.96 2.85 1.29
N VAL A 108 -9.80 2.71 2.62
CA VAL A 108 -10.35 3.65 3.60
C VAL A 108 -9.70 5.02 3.45
N GLU A 109 -8.37 5.08 3.39
CA GLU A 109 -7.64 6.34 3.18
C GLU A 109 -8.05 7.00 1.85
N ASN A 110 -8.04 6.26 0.75
CA ASN A 110 -8.41 6.78 -0.57
C ASN A 110 -9.84 7.30 -0.63
N GLY A 111 -10.78 6.59 0.00
CA GLY A 111 -12.17 7.04 0.13
C GLY A 111 -12.27 8.35 0.93
N LEU A 112 -11.55 8.45 2.05
CA LEU A 112 -11.49 9.65 2.86
C LEU A 112 -10.80 10.80 2.14
N HIS A 113 -9.72 10.56 1.40
CA HIS A 113 -9.04 11.57 0.61
C HIS A 113 -9.91 12.09 -0.53
N LEU A 114 -10.64 11.23 -1.25
CA LEU A 114 -11.64 11.67 -2.24
C LEU A 114 -12.69 12.59 -1.61
N TRP A 115 -13.19 12.21 -0.44
CA TRP A 115 -14.18 12.98 0.28
C TRP A 115 -13.58 14.30 0.76
N LEU A 116 -12.56 14.28 1.61
CA LEU A 116 -11.93 15.45 2.25
C LEU A 116 -11.37 16.47 1.24
N THR A 117 -10.88 16.03 0.08
CA THR A 117 -10.36 16.94 -0.96
C THR A 117 -11.43 17.49 -1.91
N ALA A 118 -12.68 17.03 -1.83
CA ALA A 118 -13.75 17.53 -2.69
C ALA A 118 -14.23 18.95 -2.32
N ALA A 119 -14.11 19.32 -1.05
CA ALA A 119 -14.46 20.62 -0.51
C ALA A 119 -13.85 20.77 0.89
N PRO A 120 -13.54 21.99 1.36
CA PRO A 120 -13.13 22.23 2.74
C PRO A 120 -14.18 21.68 3.72
N ARG A 121 -13.74 20.85 4.67
CA ARG A 121 -14.61 20.28 5.71
C ARG A 121 -14.07 20.59 7.09
N PHE A 122 -14.82 21.41 7.81
CA PHE A 122 -14.55 21.79 9.18
C PHE A 122 -15.32 20.88 10.15
N GLY A 123 -14.82 20.71 11.37
CA GLY A 123 -15.50 19.92 12.42
C GLY A 123 -15.42 18.39 12.27
N VAL A 124 -14.78 17.86 11.22
CA VAL A 124 -14.65 16.41 10.98
C VAL A 124 -13.27 15.86 11.35
N ALA A 125 -12.66 16.37 12.42
CA ALA A 125 -11.33 15.96 12.90
C ALA A 125 -11.14 14.43 12.99
N PRO A 126 -12.13 13.62 13.43
CA PRO A 126 -12.00 12.16 13.44
C PRO A 126 -11.75 11.54 12.06
N ALA A 127 -12.28 12.13 10.98
CA ALA A 127 -12.07 11.61 9.62
C ALA A 127 -10.63 11.81 9.13
N TYR A 128 -10.01 12.96 9.44
CA TYR A 128 -8.59 13.21 9.14
C TYR A 128 -7.69 12.25 9.91
N LEU A 129 -7.97 12.05 11.21
CA LEU A 129 -7.24 11.10 12.04
C LEU A 129 -7.38 9.66 11.52
N LEU A 130 -8.59 9.24 11.16
CA LEU A 130 -8.85 7.91 10.60
C LEU A 130 -8.09 7.73 9.28
N SER A 131 -8.07 8.75 8.41
CA SER A 131 -7.32 8.72 7.15
C SER A 131 -5.83 8.48 7.39
N ALA A 132 -5.22 9.26 8.28
CA ALA A 132 -3.80 9.15 8.59
C ALA A 132 -3.44 7.84 9.30
N LEU A 133 -4.30 7.35 10.20
CA LEU A 133 -4.13 6.04 10.84
C LEU A 133 -4.23 4.90 9.83
N ALA A 134 -5.19 4.98 8.89
CA ALA A 134 -5.32 4.00 7.82
C ALA A 134 -4.09 4.00 6.91
N ALA A 135 -3.59 5.17 6.50
CA ALA A 135 -2.35 5.27 5.72
C ALA A 135 -1.14 4.69 6.48
N THR A 136 -1.02 5.00 7.77
CA THR A 136 0.07 4.49 8.63
C THR A 136 0.01 2.97 8.76
N ALA A 137 -1.19 2.43 9.00
CA ALA A 137 -1.41 0.99 9.10
C ALA A 137 -1.08 0.29 7.78
N LYS A 138 -1.49 0.84 6.64
CA LYS A 138 -1.12 0.36 5.29
C LYS A 138 0.40 0.22 5.17
N TRP A 139 1.14 1.29 5.41
CA TRP A 139 2.60 1.28 5.26
C TRP A 139 3.28 0.29 6.20
N ALA A 140 2.82 0.19 7.46
CA ALA A 140 3.33 -0.78 8.41
C ALA A 140 3.07 -2.24 7.97
N LEU A 141 1.87 -2.53 7.46
CA LEU A 141 1.49 -3.86 6.97
C LEU A 141 2.29 -4.26 5.71
N LEU A 142 2.50 -3.32 4.78
CA LEU A 142 3.34 -3.53 3.59
C LEU A 142 4.80 -3.77 3.98
N ALA A 143 5.34 -2.99 4.93
CA ALA A 143 6.69 -3.18 5.46
C ALA A 143 6.84 -4.56 6.14
N ALA A 144 5.88 -4.96 6.97
CA ALA A 144 5.87 -6.28 7.60
C ALA A 144 5.84 -7.42 6.56
N PHE A 145 5.07 -7.26 5.48
CA PHE A 145 5.04 -8.22 4.39
C PHE A 145 6.39 -8.30 3.65
N ALA A 146 7.00 -7.16 3.35
CA ALA A 146 8.32 -7.11 2.72
C ALA A 146 9.39 -7.80 3.59
N LEU A 147 9.38 -7.55 4.91
CA LEU A 147 10.27 -8.22 5.87
C LEU A 147 10.03 -9.74 5.90
N ALA A 148 8.77 -10.20 5.84
CA ALA A 148 8.46 -11.62 5.77
C ALA A 148 8.99 -12.27 4.48
N VAL A 149 8.90 -11.58 3.34
CA VAL A 149 9.48 -12.04 2.06
C VAL A 149 11.01 -12.13 2.18
N LEU A 150 11.67 -11.10 2.69
CA LEU A 150 13.14 -11.08 2.87
C LEU A 150 13.61 -12.19 3.81
N HIS A 151 12.93 -12.40 4.94
CA HIS A 151 13.23 -13.48 5.87
C HIS A 151 13.10 -14.85 5.20
N ALA A 152 12.00 -15.08 4.47
CA ALA A 152 11.79 -16.34 3.77
C ALA A 152 12.83 -16.57 2.66
N LEU A 153 13.30 -15.52 1.97
CA LEU A 153 14.38 -15.62 0.99
C LEU A 153 15.72 -15.97 1.63
N ALA A 154 16.07 -15.32 2.74
CA ALA A 154 17.30 -15.60 3.49
C ALA A 154 17.34 -17.05 4.01
N GLY A 155 16.21 -17.57 4.49
CA GLY A 155 16.08 -18.96 4.94
C GLY A 155 16.28 -20.01 3.84
N ARG A 156 16.06 -19.65 2.56
CA ARG A 156 16.33 -20.55 1.42
C ARG A 156 17.81 -20.61 1.05
N GLY A 157 18.55 -19.52 1.24
CA GLY A 157 19.98 -19.46 0.98
C GLY A 157 20.83 -20.25 1.98
N ALA A 158 20.28 -20.56 3.16
CA ALA A 158 20.95 -21.29 4.23
C ALA A 158 20.83 -22.83 4.13
N ALA A 159 20.02 -23.36 3.20
CA ALA A 159 19.92 -24.81 3.00
C ALA A 159 21.15 -25.32 2.21
N PRO A 160 21.99 -26.21 2.76
CA PRO A 160 23.14 -26.73 2.03
C PRO A 160 22.66 -27.52 0.80
N PRO A 161 23.43 -27.52 -0.31
CA PRO A 161 23.10 -28.35 -1.46
C PRO A 161 23.06 -29.80 -1.01
N SER A 162 21.91 -30.47 -1.19
CA SER A 162 21.76 -31.89 -0.95
C SER A 162 22.82 -32.64 -1.76
N ARG A 163 23.73 -33.35 -1.09
CA ARG A 163 24.58 -34.35 -1.75
C ARG A 163 23.64 -35.31 -2.48
N ARG A 164 23.79 -35.39 -3.80
CA ARG A 164 23.25 -36.50 -4.58
C ARG A 164 24.18 -37.67 -4.31
N ASP A 165 23.65 -38.68 -3.63
CA ASP A 165 24.21 -40.04 -3.65
C ASP A 165 23.81 -40.74 -4.95
#